data_AF-A0A5C8AF34-F1
#
_entry.id   AF-A0A5C8AF34-F1
#
_cell.length_a   1.000
_cell.length_b   1.000
_cell.length_c   1.000
_cell.angle_alpha   90.00
_cell.angle_beta   90.00
_cell.angle_gamma   90.00
#
_symmetry.space_group_name_H-M   'P 1'
#
loop_
_entity.id
_entity.type
_entity.pdbx_description
1 polymer ?
#
loop_
_entity_poly.entity_id
_entity_poly.type
_entity_poly.pdbx_seq_one_letter_code
_entity_poly.pdbx_strand_id
1 'polypeptide(L)'
;MKSLLVIMILVIAFFGAAQNPFFKEYEGKHYRDFSEFEQFKDFTDYGGMLLNYKQDQDTTDAFAWYGKGETNIVIFESAYNPDGGTSARFIFKDALVIKDKKKNFSIVYGLCSYDGLEDAYIVSFMKVNRNTEFYTKCKKAWRINPVTRVFEEIDPKKVKCINEGFGCC
;
A
#
# COMPACT_ATOMS: atom_id res chain seq x y z
N MET A 1 -5.74 20.63 53.91
CA MET A 1 -6.91 20.10 53.17
C MET A 1 -7.31 21.16 52.16
N LYS A 2 -7.26 21.01 50.84
CA LYS A 2 -7.39 19.85 49.96
C LYS A 2 -6.40 20.04 48.79
N SER A 3 -5.56 19.05 48.52
CA SER A 3 -4.71 19.06 47.32
C SER A 3 -5.60 18.90 46.09
N LEU A 4 -5.60 19.89 45.20
CA LEU A 4 -6.14 19.73 43.84
C LEU A 4 -5.14 18.88 43.05
N LEU A 5 -5.50 17.64 42.78
CA LEU A 5 -4.81 16.79 41.82
C LEU A 5 -5.26 17.23 40.41
N VAL A 6 -4.48 18.07 39.75
CA VAL A 6 -4.69 18.39 38.33
C VAL A 6 -4.13 17.24 37.50
N ILE A 7 -5.00 16.32 37.09
CA ILE A 7 -4.67 15.29 36.10
C ILE A 7 -4.61 16.01 34.74
N MET A 8 -3.41 16.38 34.33
CA MET A 8 -3.13 16.90 32.99
C MET A 8 -3.15 15.72 32.02
N ILE A 9 -4.31 15.45 31.44
CA ILE A 9 -4.46 14.46 30.36
C ILE A 9 -3.68 15.00 29.15
N LEU A 10 -2.50 14.44 28.90
CA LEU A 10 -1.75 14.65 27.67
C LEU A 10 -2.56 13.99 26.53
N VAL A 11 -3.37 14.79 25.83
CA VAL A 11 -3.93 14.39 24.55
C VAL A 11 -2.78 14.43 23.55
N ILE A 12 -2.02 13.31 23.45
CA ILE A 12 -1.12 13.09 22.33
C ILE A 12 -2.02 12.88 21.12
N ALA A 13 -2.31 13.96 20.41
CA ALA A 13 -2.89 13.87 19.07
C ALA A 13 -1.90 13.10 18.21
N PHE A 14 -2.15 11.81 18.01
CA PHE A 14 -1.53 11.02 16.94
C PHE A 14 -2.03 11.62 15.62
N PHE A 15 -1.40 12.71 15.19
CA PHE A 15 -1.48 13.12 13.79
C PHE A 15 -0.80 12.00 13.01
N GLY A 16 -1.61 11.13 12.39
CA GLY A 16 -1.10 10.08 11.50
C GLY A 16 -0.18 10.72 10.48
N ALA A 17 1.11 10.42 10.54
CA ALA A 17 2.06 10.94 9.57
C ALA A 17 1.88 10.14 8.29
N ALA A 18 1.51 10.75 7.17
CA ALA A 18 1.59 10.08 5.87
C ALA A 18 3.03 9.67 5.61
N GLN A 19 3.27 8.53 4.93
CA GLN A 19 4.63 8.06 4.64
C GLN A 19 5.41 9.13 3.85
N ASN A 20 4.71 9.79 2.92
CA ASN A 20 5.19 10.96 2.22
C ASN A 20 4.26 12.15 2.51
N PRO A 21 4.77 13.24 3.14
CA PRO A 21 3.96 14.42 3.48
C PRO A 21 3.20 15.04 2.30
N PHE A 22 3.70 14.86 1.07
CA PHE A 22 3.02 15.29 -0.15
C PHE A 22 1.62 14.70 -0.28
N PHE A 23 1.42 13.45 0.15
CA PHE A 23 0.12 12.78 0.02
C PHE A 23 -0.87 13.10 1.14
N LYS A 24 -0.43 13.82 2.17
CA LYS A 24 -1.27 14.14 3.34
C LYS A 24 -2.55 14.89 2.95
N GLU A 25 -2.50 15.72 1.91
CA GLU A 25 -3.67 16.45 1.41
C GLU A 25 -4.70 15.56 0.69
N TYR A 26 -4.36 14.32 0.35
CA TYR A 26 -5.26 13.37 -0.33
C TYR A 26 -5.93 12.42 0.65
N GLU A 27 -5.41 12.28 1.86
CA GLU A 27 -5.99 11.41 2.89
C GLU A 27 -7.48 11.71 3.12
N GLY A 28 -8.31 10.67 3.06
CA GLY A 28 -9.75 10.75 3.18
C GLY A 28 -10.49 11.26 1.93
N LYS A 29 -9.79 11.67 0.86
CA LYS A 29 -10.45 12.04 -0.39
C LYS A 29 -11.04 10.81 -1.06
N HIS A 30 -12.25 11.01 -1.58
CA HIS A 30 -12.98 10.02 -2.34
C HIS A 30 -12.71 10.22 -3.84
N TYR A 31 -12.42 9.12 -4.53
CA TYR A 31 -12.16 9.12 -5.97
C TYR A 31 -12.63 7.80 -6.56
N ARG A 32 -12.70 7.72 -7.88
CA ARG A 32 -12.86 6.46 -8.62
C ARG A 32 -11.63 6.17 -9.45
N ASP A 33 -11.06 7.20 -10.06
CA ASP A 33 -9.86 7.11 -10.87
C ASP A 33 -8.82 8.11 -10.35
N PHE A 34 -7.54 7.70 -10.30
CA PHE A 34 -6.47 8.57 -9.80
C PHE A 34 -6.28 9.82 -10.68
N SER A 35 -6.72 9.77 -11.94
CA SER A 35 -6.76 10.91 -12.85
C SER A 35 -7.75 12.02 -12.45
N GLU A 36 -8.68 11.76 -11.53
CA GLU A 36 -9.53 12.81 -10.93
C GLU A 36 -8.71 13.84 -10.14
N PHE A 37 -7.52 13.46 -9.69
CA PHE A 37 -6.54 14.40 -9.15
C PHE A 37 -5.72 14.98 -10.31
N GLU A 38 -5.94 16.25 -10.62
CA GLU A 38 -5.36 16.93 -11.80
C GLU A 38 -3.84 16.73 -11.97
N GLN A 39 -3.09 16.69 -10.86
CA GLN A 39 -1.64 16.47 -10.88
C GLN A 39 -1.21 15.06 -11.32
N PHE A 40 -2.13 14.09 -11.30
CA PHE A 40 -1.89 12.68 -11.62
C PHE A 40 -2.62 12.22 -12.88
N LYS A 41 -3.29 13.11 -13.63
CA LYS A 41 -4.06 12.76 -14.84
C LYS A 41 -3.30 11.99 -15.93
N ASP A 42 -1.98 12.15 -15.98
CA ASP A 42 -1.12 11.49 -16.96
C ASP A 42 -0.48 10.18 -16.43
N PHE A 43 -0.84 9.75 -15.22
CA PHE A 43 -0.36 8.48 -14.69
C PHE A 43 -1.14 7.33 -15.33
N THR A 44 -0.43 6.29 -15.72
CA THR A 44 -1.02 5.04 -16.19
C THR A 44 -1.42 4.19 -14.99
N ASP A 45 -2.62 3.62 -15.03
CA ASP A 45 -3.10 2.60 -14.10
C ASP A 45 -2.51 1.23 -14.48
N TYR A 46 -1.78 0.60 -13.55
CA TYR A 46 -1.22 -0.75 -13.70
C TYR A 46 -2.03 -1.81 -12.97
N GLY A 47 -3.13 -1.43 -12.32
CA GLY A 47 -4.05 -2.29 -11.61
C GLY A 47 -3.94 -2.17 -10.09
N GLY A 48 -4.77 -2.97 -9.41
CA GLY A 48 -4.87 -3.00 -7.96
C GLY A 48 -5.35 -4.35 -7.44
N MET A 49 -5.35 -4.51 -6.12
CA MET A 49 -5.74 -5.74 -5.45
C MET A 49 -6.35 -5.44 -4.08
N LEU A 50 -7.46 -6.11 -3.75
CA LEU A 50 -8.01 -6.14 -2.39
C LEU A 50 -7.11 -6.97 -1.47
N LEU A 51 -6.84 -6.47 -0.27
CA LEU A 51 -5.89 -7.06 0.68
C LEU A 51 -6.57 -8.06 1.61
N ASN A 52 -7.23 -9.07 1.02
CA ASN A 52 -8.02 -10.05 1.76
C ASN A 52 -7.14 -10.76 2.80
N TYR A 53 -7.47 -10.51 4.07
CA TYR A 53 -6.73 -11.03 5.20
C TYR A 53 -7.37 -12.34 5.63
N LYS A 54 -6.80 -13.45 5.13
CA LYS A 54 -7.28 -14.84 5.34
C LYS A 54 -8.61 -15.15 4.64
N GLN A 55 -8.80 -16.42 4.28
CA GLN A 55 -10.12 -16.94 3.91
C GLN A 55 -11.10 -16.58 5.04
N ASP A 56 -12.24 -15.98 4.67
CA ASP A 56 -13.39 -15.65 5.52
C ASP A 56 -13.39 -14.28 6.24
N GLN A 57 -12.43 -13.38 5.96
CA GLN A 57 -12.57 -11.96 6.32
C GLN A 57 -12.43 -11.07 5.10
N ASP A 58 -13.58 -10.53 4.67
CA ASP A 58 -13.61 -9.49 3.65
C ASP A 58 -12.95 -8.22 4.20
N THR A 59 -11.95 -7.72 3.48
CA THR A 59 -11.44 -6.37 3.71
C THR A 59 -11.98 -5.41 2.67
N THR A 60 -12.02 -4.14 3.02
CA THR A 60 -12.17 -3.06 2.04
C THR A 60 -10.81 -2.48 1.64
N ASP A 61 -9.73 -2.89 2.30
CA ASP A 61 -8.41 -2.37 2.01
C ASP A 61 -7.92 -2.86 0.65
N ALA A 62 -7.30 -1.96 -0.11
CA ALA A 62 -6.71 -2.27 -1.39
C ALA A 62 -5.36 -1.58 -1.56
N PHE A 63 -4.55 -2.14 -2.46
CA PHE A 63 -3.47 -1.42 -3.11
C PHE A 63 -3.83 -1.13 -4.56
N ALA A 64 -3.44 0.04 -5.04
CA ALA A 64 -3.47 0.41 -6.45
C ALA A 64 -2.10 0.93 -6.90
N TRP A 65 -1.70 0.62 -8.13
CA TRP A 65 -0.39 0.99 -8.67
C TRP A 65 -0.54 1.85 -9.91
N TYR A 66 0.05 3.04 -9.86
CA TYR A 66 0.11 3.99 -10.95
C TYR A 66 1.54 4.33 -11.34
N GLY A 67 1.80 4.69 -12.60
CA GLY A 67 3.13 5.12 -13.02
C GLY A 67 3.18 6.15 -14.15
N LYS A 68 4.25 6.94 -14.14
CA LYS A 68 4.61 7.91 -15.18
C LYS A 68 6.13 8.00 -15.31
N GLY A 69 6.66 7.52 -16.44
CA GLY A 69 8.11 7.44 -16.67
C GLY A 69 8.81 6.54 -15.63
N GLU A 70 9.80 7.08 -14.92
CA GLU A 70 10.52 6.37 -13.85
C GLU A 70 9.79 6.43 -12.49
N THR A 71 8.67 7.14 -12.39
CA THR A 71 7.95 7.34 -11.13
C THR A 71 6.79 6.38 -11.03
N ASN A 72 6.74 5.62 -9.95
CA ASN A 72 5.63 4.77 -9.58
C ASN A 72 5.02 5.27 -8.26
N ILE A 73 3.71 5.18 -8.15
CA ILE A 73 2.95 5.46 -6.94
C ILE A 73 2.16 4.20 -6.61
N VAL A 74 2.33 3.68 -5.39
CA VAL A 74 1.43 2.66 -4.86
C VAL A 74 0.58 3.33 -3.79
N ILE A 75 -0.72 3.24 -3.95
CA ILE A 75 -1.71 3.85 -3.07
C ILE A 75 -2.25 2.76 -2.16
N PHE A 76 -2.37 3.09 -0.89
CA PHE A 76 -3.19 2.37 0.06
C PHE A 76 -4.55 3.06 0.17
N GLU A 77 -5.61 2.30 -0.06
CA GLU A 77 -6.97 2.84 -0.17
C GLU A 77 -8.00 1.91 0.47
N SER A 78 -9.21 2.43 0.72
CA SER A 78 -10.40 1.63 1.02
C SER A 78 -11.36 1.65 -0.15
N ALA A 79 -11.63 0.48 -0.73
CA ALA A 79 -12.71 0.28 -1.69
C ALA A 79 -14.07 0.28 -0.99
N TYR A 80 -15.05 0.95 -1.58
CA TYR A 80 -16.44 0.93 -1.15
C TYR A 80 -17.35 1.09 -2.36
N ASN A 81 -18.63 0.79 -2.19
CA ASN A 81 -19.61 0.87 -3.27
C ASN A 81 -20.89 1.53 -2.75
N PRO A 82 -21.02 2.86 -2.91
CA PRO A 82 -22.15 3.60 -2.33
C PRO A 82 -23.48 3.26 -3.01
N ASP A 83 -23.45 2.84 -4.27
CA ASP A 83 -24.63 2.69 -5.10
C ASP A 83 -25.09 1.22 -5.25
N GLY A 84 -24.36 0.28 -4.64
CA GLY A 84 -24.61 -1.17 -4.78
C GLY A 84 -24.39 -1.69 -6.21
N GLY A 85 -23.81 -0.89 -7.11
CA GLY A 85 -23.58 -1.20 -8.51
C GLY A 85 -22.30 -2.01 -8.75
N THR A 86 -21.73 -1.97 -9.94
CA THR A 86 -20.46 -2.66 -10.27
C THR A 86 -19.23 -1.76 -10.16
N SER A 87 -19.43 -0.49 -9.84
CA SER A 87 -18.36 0.52 -9.84
C SER A 87 -17.91 0.82 -8.42
N ALA A 88 -16.75 0.31 -8.04
CA ALA A 88 -16.11 0.69 -6.78
C ALA A 88 -15.70 2.17 -6.80
N ARG A 89 -15.71 2.77 -5.62
CA ARG A 89 -15.05 4.03 -5.28
C ARG A 89 -14.03 3.77 -4.20
N PHE A 90 -13.09 4.69 -4.05
CA PHE A 90 -11.96 4.53 -3.16
C PHE A 90 -11.81 5.72 -2.23
N ILE A 91 -11.36 5.44 -1.01
CA ILE A 91 -10.94 6.44 -0.03
C ILE A 91 -9.42 6.34 0.09
N PHE A 92 -8.72 7.41 -0.26
CA PHE A 92 -7.27 7.47 -0.20
C PHE A 92 -6.80 7.45 1.26
N LYS A 93 -5.83 6.59 1.62
CA LYS A 93 -5.29 6.50 2.98
C LYS A 93 -3.85 6.97 3.06
N ASP A 94 -2.99 6.41 2.23
CA ASP A 94 -1.57 6.76 2.16
C ASP A 94 -1.02 6.38 0.79
N ALA A 95 0.15 6.89 0.43
CA ALA A 95 0.82 6.42 -0.78
C ALA A 95 2.34 6.51 -0.66
N LEU A 96 2.99 5.64 -1.40
CA LEU A 96 4.44 5.56 -1.50
C LEU A 96 4.91 5.86 -2.91
N VAL A 97 6.03 6.58 -3.03
CA VAL A 97 6.66 6.90 -4.32
C VAL A 97 7.89 6.02 -4.50
N ILE A 98 7.90 5.24 -5.56
CA ILE A 98 9.02 4.38 -5.93
C ILE A 98 9.57 4.85 -7.27
N LYS A 99 10.79 5.40 -7.23
CA LYS A 99 11.54 5.72 -8.45
C LYS A 99 12.30 4.50 -8.94
N ASP A 100 12.01 4.08 -10.16
CA ASP A 100 12.71 2.98 -10.80
C ASP A 100 13.21 3.34 -12.21
N LYS A 101 14.48 3.02 -12.45
CA LYS A 101 15.15 3.17 -13.74
C LYS A 101 15.49 1.83 -14.38
N LYS A 102 15.34 0.71 -13.66
CA LYS A 102 15.92 -0.59 -13.99
C LYS A 102 14.84 -1.59 -14.42
N LYS A 103 14.94 -2.04 -15.67
CA LYS A 103 14.00 -2.98 -16.31
C LYS A 103 13.83 -4.36 -15.65
N ASN A 104 14.58 -4.70 -14.61
CA ASN A 104 14.55 -6.04 -13.99
C ASN A 104 14.07 -6.05 -12.54
N PHE A 105 13.58 -4.93 -12.03
CA PHE A 105 12.82 -4.90 -10.80
C PHE A 105 11.36 -4.58 -11.11
N SER A 106 10.46 -5.06 -10.27
CA SER A 106 9.04 -4.74 -10.32
C SER A 106 8.53 -4.49 -8.91
N ILE A 107 7.48 -3.68 -8.83
CA ILE A 107 6.65 -3.59 -7.64
C ILE A 107 5.82 -4.87 -7.57
N VAL A 108 5.76 -5.47 -6.38
CA VAL A 108 4.96 -6.65 -6.07
C VAL A 108 4.29 -6.42 -4.72
N TYR A 109 2.99 -6.63 -4.64
CA TYR A 109 2.18 -6.40 -3.45
C TYR A 109 1.07 -7.46 -3.31
N GLY A 110 0.45 -7.56 -2.14
CA GLY A 110 -0.70 -8.43 -1.87
C GLY A 110 -0.38 -9.91 -1.67
N LEU A 111 0.67 -10.44 -2.32
CA LEU A 111 1.06 -11.84 -2.26
C LEU A 111 2.49 -12.01 -1.75
N CYS A 112 2.74 -11.42 -0.59
CA CYS A 112 4.04 -11.38 0.05
C CYS A 112 4.00 -12.05 1.41
N SER A 113 5.19 -12.36 1.93
CA SER A 113 5.40 -12.88 3.27
C SER A 113 6.56 -12.15 3.93
N TYR A 114 6.53 -12.05 5.25
CA TYR A 114 7.59 -11.49 6.08
C TYR A 114 7.99 -12.50 7.15
N ASP A 115 9.27 -12.88 7.14
CA ASP A 115 9.82 -13.88 8.07
C ASP A 115 9.05 -15.23 8.02
N GLY A 116 8.61 -15.60 6.81
CA GLY A 116 7.87 -16.85 6.56
C GLY A 116 6.36 -16.79 6.82
N LEU A 117 5.84 -15.66 7.30
CA LEU A 117 4.40 -15.47 7.54
C LEU A 117 3.77 -14.65 6.40
N GLU A 118 2.65 -15.12 5.86
CA GLU A 118 1.90 -14.41 4.83
C GLU A 118 1.43 -13.04 5.32
N ASP A 119 1.56 -12.05 4.45
CA ASP A 119 1.18 -10.68 4.73
C ASP A 119 0.84 -9.91 3.44
N ALA A 120 -0.45 -9.70 3.24
CA ALA A 120 -0.99 -8.97 2.09
C ALA A 120 -0.69 -7.47 2.14
N TYR A 121 -0.33 -6.91 3.29
CA TYR A 121 -0.10 -5.47 3.48
C TYR A 121 1.34 -5.03 3.17
N ILE A 122 2.10 -5.91 2.52
CA ILE A 122 3.47 -5.62 2.08
C ILE A 122 3.47 -5.15 0.63
N VAL A 123 4.18 -4.05 0.40
CA VAL A 123 4.61 -3.62 -0.93
C VAL A 123 6.12 -3.82 -1.01
N SER A 124 6.58 -4.48 -2.06
CA SER A 124 7.98 -4.83 -2.23
C SER A 124 8.49 -4.44 -3.61
N PHE A 125 9.76 -4.09 -3.68
CA PHE A 125 10.45 -3.80 -4.92
C PHE A 125 11.46 -4.91 -5.22
N MET A 126 11.02 -5.85 -6.04
CA MET A 126 11.62 -7.18 -6.21
C MET A 126 12.34 -7.32 -7.54
N LYS A 127 13.49 -7.98 -7.54
CA LYS A 127 14.09 -8.44 -8.80
C LYS A 127 13.25 -9.59 -9.34
N VAL A 128 12.64 -9.38 -10.51
CA VAL A 128 11.74 -10.37 -11.12
C VAL A 128 12.52 -11.42 -11.91
N ASN A 129 12.09 -12.67 -11.77
CA ASN A 129 12.53 -13.81 -12.58
C ASN A 129 11.33 -14.72 -12.84
N ARG A 130 10.88 -14.79 -14.10
CA ARG A 130 9.68 -15.56 -14.48
C ARG A 130 9.82 -17.07 -14.26
N ASN A 131 11.04 -17.57 -14.15
CA ASN A 131 11.34 -19.01 -14.02
C ASN A 131 11.38 -19.49 -12.56
N THR A 132 10.95 -18.68 -11.60
CA THR A 132 10.92 -19.04 -10.18
C THR A 132 9.54 -18.78 -9.61
N GLU A 133 9.04 -19.71 -8.80
CA GLU A 133 7.75 -19.60 -8.09
C GLU A 133 7.72 -18.41 -7.12
N PHE A 134 8.87 -18.00 -6.60
CA PHE A 134 8.97 -16.92 -5.63
C PHE A 134 10.07 -15.92 -5.98
N TYR A 135 9.78 -14.65 -5.72
CA TYR A 135 10.75 -13.58 -5.70
C TYR A 135 11.33 -13.42 -4.30
N THR A 136 12.67 -13.56 -4.18
CA THR A 136 13.39 -13.47 -2.90
C THR A 136 14.44 -12.34 -2.88
N LYS A 137 14.71 -11.73 -4.03
CA LYS A 137 15.70 -10.66 -4.17
C LYS A 137 15.01 -9.30 -4.05
N CYS A 138 14.65 -8.96 -2.82
CA CYS A 138 14.01 -7.69 -2.48
C CYS A 138 15.03 -6.57 -2.29
N LYS A 139 14.81 -5.42 -2.94
CA LYS A 139 15.66 -4.23 -2.77
C LYS A 139 15.13 -3.29 -1.69
N LYS A 140 13.81 -3.11 -1.64
CA LYS A 140 13.10 -2.31 -0.66
C LYS A 140 11.74 -2.92 -0.39
N ALA A 141 11.24 -2.77 0.82
CA ALA A 141 9.90 -3.18 1.16
C ALA A 141 9.29 -2.23 2.19
N TRP A 142 7.98 -2.11 2.12
CA TRP A 142 7.15 -1.35 3.03
C TRP A 142 6.00 -2.23 3.49
N ARG A 143 5.52 -1.99 4.70
CA ARG A 143 4.34 -2.64 5.27
C ARG A 143 3.40 -1.58 5.79
N ILE A 144 2.10 -1.79 5.64
CA ILE A 144 1.13 -0.95 6.35
C ILE A 144 1.20 -1.26 7.84
N ASN A 145 1.42 -0.23 8.65
CA ASN A 145 1.23 -0.33 10.09
C ASN A 145 -0.26 -0.48 10.41
N PRO A 146 -0.67 -1.52 11.15
CA PRO A 146 -2.10 -1.78 11.40
C PRO A 146 -2.77 -0.72 12.26
N VAL A 147 -1.99 0.04 13.04
CA VAL A 147 -2.49 1.09 13.95
C VAL A 147 -2.51 2.44 13.24
N THR A 148 -1.39 2.85 12.65
CA THR A 148 -1.27 4.19 12.05
C THR A 148 -1.77 4.23 10.61
N ARG A 149 -1.94 3.06 9.97
CA ARG A 149 -2.48 2.91 8.60
C ARG A 149 -1.62 3.58 7.53
N VAL A 150 -0.32 3.63 7.80
CA VAL A 150 0.72 4.29 7.01
C VAL A 150 1.77 3.26 6.59
N PHE A 151 2.41 3.50 5.45
CA PHE A 151 3.55 2.69 5.03
C PHE A 151 4.80 2.91 5.89
N GLU A 152 5.34 1.82 6.42
CA GLU A 152 6.60 1.79 7.16
C GLU A 152 7.63 0.93 6.44
N GLU A 153 8.88 1.38 6.36
CA GLU A 153 9.97 0.56 5.81
C GLU A 153 10.20 -0.68 6.70
N ILE A 154 10.36 -1.84 6.07
CA ILE A 154 10.68 -3.12 6.73
C ILE A 154 11.97 -3.71 6.16
N ASP A 155 12.56 -4.69 6.84
CA ASP A 155 13.77 -5.35 6.35
C ASP A 155 13.46 -6.13 5.05
N PRO A 156 14.01 -5.73 3.88
CA PRO A 156 13.74 -6.41 2.62
C PRO A 156 14.27 -7.85 2.60
N LYS A 157 15.26 -8.21 3.42
CA LYS A 157 15.82 -9.57 3.45
C LYS A 157 14.84 -10.62 4.00
N LYS A 158 13.85 -10.17 4.76
CA LYS A 158 12.80 -11.01 5.33
C LYS A 158 11.60 -11.17 4.40
N VAL A 159 11.58 -10.46 3.28
CA VAL A 159 10.45 -10.43 2.35
C VAL A 159 10.63 -11.45 1.24
N LYS A 160 9.58 -12.25 1.01
CA LYS A 160 9.45 -13.17 -0.11
C LYS A 160 8.05 -13.03 -0.69
N CYS A 161 7.93 -12.91 -2.01
CA CYS A 161 6.62 -12.78 -2.67
C CYS A 161 6.41 -13.86 -3.74
N ILE A 162 5.15 -14.19 -3.99
CA ILE A 162 4.72 -15.16 -4.99
C ILE A 162 4.92 -14.55 -6.39
N ASN A 163 5.37 -15.36 -7.34
CA ASN A 163 5.33 -15.05 -8.76
C ASN A 163 4.06 -15.66 -9.37
N GLU A 164 3.01 -14.86 -9.51
CA GLU A 164 1.72 -15.30 -10.07
C GLU A 164 1.81 -15.80 -11.51
N GLY A 165 2.86 -15.43 -12.25
CA GLY A 165 3.07 -15.90 -13.62
C GLY A 165 3.86 -17.22 -13.72
N PHE A 166 4.32 -17.78 -12.59
CA PHE A 166 5.08 -19.03 -12.61
C PHE A 166 4.20 -20.21 -13.04
N GLY A 167 4.66 -21.00 -14.01
CA GLY A 167 3.91 -22.15 -14.53
C GLY A 167 2.79 -21.81 -15.52
N CYS A 168 2.57 -20.53 -15.84
CA CYS A 168 1.57 -20.08 -16.81
C CYS A 168 2.05 -20.08 -18.27
N CYS A 169 3.15 -20.77 -18.61
CA CYS A 169 3.69 -20.87 -19.97
C CYS A 169 4.23 -22.28 -20.25
#